data_AF-A0AA42X4U4-F1
#
_entry.id   AF-A0AA42X4U4-F1
#
_cell.length_a   1.000
_cell.length_b   1.000
_cell.length_c   1.000
_cell.angle_alpha   90.00
_cell.angle_beta   90.00
_cell.angle_gamma   90.00
#
_symmetry.space_group_name_H-M   'P 1'
#
loop_
_entity.id
_entity.type
_entity.pdbx_description
1 polymer ?
#
loop_
_entity_poly.entity_id
_entity_poly.type
_entity_poly.pdbx_seq_one_letter_code
_entity_poly.pdbx_strand_id
1 'polypeptide(L)'
;MKAESAQVASISDVHLGHHNTTAEEIIPNLHEAFKDTERNNALDVIIIAGDLFDRLMSLNNPQVFATMIWFGAFLRWAAARKVAVRLLAGTKSHDWDQNQFLMVLQEVMNVEGDVKYIDTLSIEYIDCIDRHVLWVPDDWRPDPDVTWMEVTQLLREKGLDKVDISVVHGSFEHQLPEVANAHPHKLRRYLDISRDYVIGGHIHIPGSLEHFICNGSFDRLTHGEEGPKGHWRLKLNRKSGNEAEFIENKNAKKYITVDCAGLPLEDAMNLIKSEVSRIPTTSFVRVRANEGDAILSLIDTLRKNYPTYTWSTKKDERKDTQRILLTDMRSTFQAVQLSPENIVELLMTRLSEKHTQDPAMLQLCRDHLIQELER
;
A
#
# COMPACT_ATOMS: atom_id res chain seq x y z
N MET A 1 34.58 -11.91 -1.94
CA MET A 1 34.85 -10.69 -1.15
C MET A 1 33.51 -10.19 -0.65
N LYS A 2 33.37 -9.86 0.64
CA LYS A 2 32.12 -9.31 1.18
C LYS A 2 31.90 -7.92 0.58
N ALA A 3 30.67 -7.60 0.14
CA ALA A 3 30.36 -6.30 -0.42
C ALA A 3 30.62 -5.21 0.64
N GLU A 4 31.55 -4.30 0.34
CA GLU A 4 31.90 -3.18 1.23
C GLU A 4 30.76 -2.14 1.30
N SER A 5 30.05 -2.00 0.18
CA SER A 5 28.85 -1.20 0.05
C SER A 5 27.79 -1.94 -0.76
N ALA A 6 26.52 -1.70 -0.47
CA ALA A 6 25.39 -2.20 -1.26
C ALA A 6 24.36 -1.09 -1.53
N GLN A 7 23.68 -1.18 -2.66
CA GLN A 7 22.62 -0.29 -3.11
C GLN A 7 21.28 -1.02 -3.11
N VAL A 8 20.33 -0.53 -2.30
CA VAL A 8 19.02 -1.13 -2.14
C VAL A 8 17.94 -0.14 -2.55
N ALA A 9 16.96 -0.61 -3.32
CA ALA A 9 15.69 0.07 -3.49
C ALA A 9 14.67 -0.49 -2.52
N SER A 10 13.86 0.37 -1.90
CA SER A 10 12.65 -0.08 -1.21
C SER A 10 11.43 0.67 -1.70
N ILE A 11 10.39 -0.08 -2.03
CA ILE A 11 9.09 0.38 -2.49
C ILE A 11 8.03 -0.46 -1.77
N SER A 12 6.84 0.09 -1.56
CA SER A 12 5.71 -0.59 -0.93
C SER A 12 4.40 0.01 -1.44
N ASP A 13 3.28 -0.65 -1.14
CA ASP A 13 1.94 -0.06 -1.31
C ASP A 13 1.76 0.50 -2.72
N VAL A 14 2.11 -0.33 -3.70
CA VAL A 14 2.02 0.00 -5.13
C VAL A 14 0.57 -0.07 -5.59
N HIS A 15 -0.20 -1.01 -5.03
CA HIS A 15 -1.65 -1.13 -5.26
C HIS A 15 -2.02 -1.27 -6.76
N LEU A 16 -1.31 -2.13 -7.49
CA LEU A 16 -1.67 -2.49 -8.85
C LEU A 16 -3.08 -3.09 -8.88
N GLY A 17 -3.90 -2.58 -9.79
CA GLY A 17 -5.31 -2.90 -9.84
C GLY A 17 -6.20 -1.79 -9.33
N HIS A 18 -5.71 -0.83 -8.52
CA HIS A 18 -6.53 0.17 -7.84
C HIS A 18 -7.53 0.89 -8.76
N HIS A 19 -8.72 1.20 -8.21
CA HIS A 19 -9.87 1.62 -9.02
C HIS A 19 -9.72 3.01 -9.64
N ASN A 20 -9.07 3.94 -8.91
CA ASN A 20 -8.96 5.33 -9.32
C ASN A 20 -7.64 5.61 -10.04
N THR A 21 -6.52 5.29 -9.39
CA THR A 21 -5.18 5.25 -9.99
C THR A 21 -4.92 3.84 -10.51
N THR A 22 -5.11 3.61 -11.80
CA THR A 22 -5.09 2.24 -12.34
C THR A 22 -3.68 1.72 -12.57
N ALA A 23 -3.53 0.40 -12.77
CA ALA A 23 -2.25 -0.21 -13.13
C ALA A 23 -1.64 0.42 -14.39
N GLU A 24 -2.45 0.78 -15.39
CA GLU A 24 -1.99 1.45 -16.62
C GLU A 24 -1.40 2.84 -16.35
N GLU A 25 -1.75 3.48 -15.24
CA GLU A 25 -1.17 4.77 -14.82
C GLU A 25 0.07 4.57 -13.93
N ILE A 26 0.06 3.55 -13.06
CA ILE A 26 1.16 3.24 -12.12
C ILE A 26 2.36 2.61 -12.83
N ILE A 27 2.13 1.68 -13.76
CA ILE A 27 3.19 0.92 -14.44
C ILE A 27 4.17 1.82 -15.22
N PRO A 28 3.72 2.84 -16.00
CA PRO A 28 4.64 3.81 -16.60
C PRO A 28 5.53 4.52 -15.58
N ASN A 29 5.00 4.82 -14.40
CA ASN A 29 5.76 5.43 -13.31
C ASN A 29 6.80 4.46 -12.74
N LEU A 30 6.46 3.17 -12.57
CA LEU A 30 7.40 2.13 -12.18
C LEU A 30 8.51 1.97 -13.22
N HIS A 31 8.17 1.99 -14.51
CA HIS A 31 9.16 1.96 -15.59
C HIS A 31 10.12 3.15 -15.52
N GLU A 32 9.62 4.37 -15.31
CA GLU A 32 10.45 5.55 -15.17
C GLU A 32 11.36 5.46 -13.92
N ALA A 33 10.84 4.99 -12.78
CA ALA A 33 11.59 4.84 -11.54
C ALA A 33 12.73 3.80 -11.65
N PHE A 34 12.52 2.73 -12.42
CA PHE A 34 13.46 1.62 -12.61
C PHE A 34 13.97 1.50 -14.05
N LYS A 35 14.09 2.63 -14.78
CA LYS A 35 14.65 2.65 -16.14
C LYS A 35 16.17 2.48 -16.16
N ASP A 36 16.70 2.27 -17.35
CA ASP A 36 18.13 2.09 -17.61
C ASP A 36 18.91 3.39 -17.37
N THR A 37 19.49 3.50 -16.17
CA THR A 37 20.37 4.58 -15.75
C THR A 37 21.55 3.99 -14.99
N GLU A 38 22.67 4.72 -14.93
CA GLU A 38 23.82 4.31 -14.10
C GLU A 38 23.40 4.02 -12.65
N ARG A 39 22.57 4.90 -12.08
CA ARG A 39 22.04 4.75 -10.72
C ARG A 39 21.23 3.47 -10.52
N ASN A 40 20.34 3.12 -11.45
CA ASN A 40 19.52 1.91 -11.33
C ASN A 40 20.29 0.64 -11.69
N ASN A 41 21.27 0.73 -12.60
CA ASN A 41 22.17 -0.37 -12.94
C ASN A 41 23.12 -0.73 -11.79
N ALA A 42 23.32 0.18 -10.84
CA ALA A 42 24.13 -0.03 -9.65
C ALA A 42 23.37 -0.67 -8.48
N LEU A 43 22.08 -0.99 -8.63
CA LEU A 43 21.30 -1.65 -7.57
C LEU A 43 21.75 -3.10 -7.37
N ASP A 44 21.80 -3.52 -6.11
CA ASP A 44 22.04 -4.92 -5.74
C ASP A 44 20.73 -5.63 -5.40
N VAL A 45 19.80 -4.91 -4.74
CA VAL A 45 18.51 -5.46 -4.28
C VAL A 45 17.36 -4.48 -4.50
N ILE A 46 16.21 -4.98 -4.91
CA ILE A 46 14.92 -4.29 -4.84
C ILE A 46 14.03 -5.04 -3.85
N ILE A 47 13.55 -4.31 -2.84
CA ILE A 47 12.60 -4.78 -1.84
C ILE A 47 11.25 -4.16 -2.16
N ILE A 48 10.26 -5.00 -2.46
CA ILE A 48 8.85 -4.64 -2.53
C ILE A 48 8.23 -5.09 -1.20
N ALA A 49 8.00 -4.14 -0.29
CA ALA A 49 7.64 -4.38 1.10
C ALA A 49 6.13 -4.57 1.31
N GLY A 50 5.45 -5.32 0.44
CA GLY A 50 4.03 -5.64 0.51
C GLY A 50 3.10 -4.69 -0.26
N ASP A 51 1.83 -5.10 -0.36
CA ASP A 51 0.73 -4.45 -1.08
C ASP A 51 1.12 -4.04 -2.51
N LEU A 52 1.61 -5.04 -3.26
CA LEU A 52 1.87 -4.86 -4.68
C LEU A 52 0.55 -4.78 -5.46
N PHE A 53 -0.47 -5.53 -5.03
CA PHE A 53 -1.82 -5.48 -5.61
C PHE A 53 -2.80 -4.79 -4.65
N ASP A 54 -3.79 -4.09 -5.22
CA ASP A 54 -4.86 -3.42 -4.45
C ASP A 54 -5.96 -4.38 -4.00
N ARG A 55 -6.23 -5.40 -4.81
CA ARG A 55 -7.33 -6.34 -4.59
C ARG A 55 -7.16 -7.58 -5.44
N LEU A 56 -7.99 -8.58 -5.15
CA LEU A 56 -8.20 -9.70 -6.06
C LEU A 56 -8.73 -9.21 -7.41
N MET A 57 -7.97 -9.49 -8.48
CA MET A 57 -8.39 -9.22 -9.84
C MET A 57 -8.75 -10.51 -10.57
N SER A 58 -9.93 -10.55 -11.19
CA SER A 58 -10.30 -11.64 -12.10
C SER A 58 -9.45 -11.60 -13.37
N LEU A 59 -9.13 -12.76 -13.95
CA LEU A 59 -8.25 -12.88 -15.13
C LEU A 59 -8.71 -12.09 -16.36
N ASN A 60 -10.00 -11.79 -16.48
CA ASN A 60 -10.55 -10.98 -17.57
C ASN A 60 -10.44 -9.46 -17.33
N ASN A 61 -9.90 -9.03 -16.19
CA ASN A 61 -9.64 -7.62 -15.92
C ASN A 61 -8.42 -7.15 -16.74
N PRO A 62 -8.54 -6.12 -17.59
CA PRO A 62 -7.44 -5.58 -18.39
C PRO A 62 -6.16 -5.27 -17.60
N GLN A 63 -6.31 -4.81 -16.35
CA GLN A 63 -5.18 -4.47 -15.47
C GLN A 63 -4.30 -5.67 -15.13
N VAL A 64 -4.85 -6.90 -15.16
CA VAL A 64 -4.08 -8.13 -14.99
C VAL A 64 -3.09 -8.28 -16.13
N PHE A 65 -3.51 -8.08 -17.38
CA PHE A 65 -2.61 -8.20 -18.53
C PHE A 65 -1.50 -7.15 -18.49
N ALA A 66 -1.83 -5.90 -18.16
CA ALA A 66 -0.83 -4.84 -18.00
C ALA A 66 0.20 -5.22 -16.91
N THR A 67 -0.28 -5.73 -15.77
CA THR A 67 0.58 -6.17 -14.66
C THR A 67 1.48 -7.34 -15.06
N MET A 68 0.96 -8.35 -15.76
CA MET A 68 1.77 -9.49 -16.22
C MET A 68 2.84 -9.08 -17.25
N ILE A 69 2.52 -8.16 -18.16
CA ILE A 69 3.49 -7.59 -19.10
C ILE A 69 4.60 -6.86 -18.34
N TRP A 70 4.23 -6.05 -17.34
CA TRP A 70 5.18 -5.37 -16.47
C TRP A 70 6.07 -6.36 -15.70
N PHE A 71 5.50 -7.40 -15.10
CA PHE A 71 6.27 -8.45 -14.40
C PHE A 71 7.33 -9.05 -15.31
N GLY A 72 6.97 -9.45 -16.53
CA GLY A 72 7.92 -10.02 -17.48
C GLY A 72 9.04 -9.04 -17.87
N ALA A 73 8.72 -7.75 -18.04
CA ALA A 73 9.72 -6.72 -18.31
C ALA A 73 10.63 -6.47 -17.10
N PHE A 74 10.06 -6.37 -15.91
CA PHE A 74 10.76 -6.14 -14.65
C PHE A 74 11.71 -7.29 -14.29
N LEU A 75 11.25 -8.54 -14.42
CA LEU A 75 12.06 -9.74 -14.20
C LEU A 75 13.29 -9.77 -15.12
N ARG A 76 13.10 -9.55 -16.43
CA ARG A 76 14.21 -9.49 -17.38
C ARG A 76 15.17 -8.34 -17.08
N TRP A 77 14.62 -7.19 -16.68
CA TRP A 77 15.40 -6.01 -16.32
C TRP A 77 16.30 -6.28 -15.12
N ALA A 78 15.76 -6.90 -14.06
CA ALA A 78 16.48 -7.25 -12.85
C ALA A 78 17.54 -8.34 -13.12
N ALA A 79 17.16 -9.40 -13.84
CA ALA A 79 18.07 -10.48 -14.22
C ALA A 79 19.28 -10.01 -15.03
N ALA A 80 19.05 -9.16 -16.06
CA ALA A 80 20.11 -8.61 -16.89
C ALA A 80 21.15 -7.80 -16.09
N ARG A 81 20.76 -7.29 -14.92
CA ARG A 81 21.59 -6.48 -14.03
C ARG A 81 22.05 -7.22 -12.78
N LYS A 82 21.63 -8.48 -12.61
CA LYS A 82 21.86 -9.27 -11.39
C LYS A 82 21.34 -8.59 -10.12
N VAL A 83 20.24 -7.85 -10.26
CA VAL A 83 19.52 -7.25 -9.14
C VAL A 83 18.66 -8.33 -8.49
N ALA A 84 18.86 -8.58 -7.20
CA ALA A 84 17.97 -9.47 -6.46
C ALA A 84 16.63 -8.78 -6.17
N VAL A 85 15.54 -9.51 -6.23
CA VAL A 85 14.19 -9.02 -5.95
C VAL A 85 13.61 -9.79 -4.78
N ARG A 86 13.11 -9.06 -3.79
CA ARG A 86 12.39 -9.61 -2.63
C ARG A 86 11.01 -8.97 -2.55
N LEU A 87 9.98 -9.79 -2.66
CA LEU A 87 8.59 -9.39 -2.61
C LEU A 87 7.98 -9.95 -1.33
N LEU A 88 7.73 -9.08 -0.35
CA LEU A 88 7.04 -9.43 0.89
C LEU A 88 5.53 -9.46 0.63
N ALA A 89 4.82 -10.41 1.24
CA ALA A 89 3.36 -10.39 1.25
C ALA A 89 2.82 -9.23 2.12
N GLY A 90 1.92 -8.43 1.57
CA GLY A 90 1.17 -7.41 2.29
C GLY A 90 -0.16 -7.94 2.84
N THR A 91 -1.13 -7.04 3.02
CA THR A 91 -2.44 -7.36 3.59
C THR A 91 -3.18 -8.36 2.71
N LYS A 92 -3.80 -9.37 3.33
CA LYS A 92 -4.49 -10.44 2.59
C LYS A 92 -5.59 -9.91 1.66
N SER A 93 -6.33 -8.88 2.10
CA SER A 93 -7.40 -8.26 1.31
C SER A 93 -6.91 -7.48 0.09
N HIS A 94 -5.63 -7.13 0.06
CA HIS A 94 -4.96 -6.43 -1.03
C HIS A 94 -4.32 -7.45 -1.98
N ASP A 95 -3.27 -8.14 -1.52
CA ASP A 95 -2.47 -9.00 -2.37
C ASP A 95 -3.20 -10.27 -2.85
N TRP A 96 -4.04 -10.90 -2.01
CA TRP A 96 -4.75 -12.16 -2.31
C TRP A 96 -3.85 -13.26 -2.90
N ASP A 97 -2.59 -13.36 -2.45
CA ASP A 97 -1.55 -14.27 -2.96
C ASP A 97 -1.22 -14.11 -4.46
N GLN A 98 -1.70 -13.05 -5.12
CA GLN A 98 -1.46 -12.80 -6.54
C GLN A 98 0.04 -12.56 -6.84
N ASN A 99 0.83 -12.21 -5.82
CA ASN A 99 2.29 -12.13 -5.90
C ASN A 99 2.95 -13.43 -6.38
N GLN A 100 2.31 -14.59 -6.21
CA GLN A 100 2.81 -15.86 -6.76
C GLN A 100 2.91 -15.85 -8.29
N PHE A 101 2.16 -15.00 -9.00
CA PHE A 101 2.28 -14.86 -10.44
C PHE A 101 3.69 -14.41 -10.88
N LEU A 102 4.40 -13.65 -10.04
CA LEU A 102 5.78 -13.25 -10.34
C LEU A 102 6.70 -14.49 -10.42
N MET A 103 6.54 -15.44 -9.49
CA MET A 103 7.32 -16.68 -9.46
C MET A 103 6.99 -17.58 -10.65
N VAL A 104 5.70 -17.72 -10.97
CA VAL A 104 5.25 -18.50 -12.14
C VAL A 104 5.79 -17.91 -13.44
N LEU A 105 5.75 -16.58 -13.60
CA LEU A 105 6.28 -15.93 -14.80
C LEU A 105 7.79 -16.09 -14.92
N GLN A 106 8.53 -16.02 -13.82
CA GLN A 106 9.98 -16.25 -13.85
C GLN A 106 10.31 -17.64 -14.39
N GLU A 107 9.61 -18.67 -13.91
CA GLU A 107 9.78 -20.06 -14.33
C GLU A 107 9.41 -20.26 -15.80
N VAL A 108 8.21 -19.82 -16.21
CA VAL A 108 7.71 -19.98 -17.59
C VAL A 108 8.58 -19.23 -18.60
N MET A 109 9.10 -18.07 -18.22
CA MET A 109 9.97 -17.27 -19.09
C MET A 109 11.44 -17.74 -19.07
N ASN A 110 11.78 -18.71 -18.22
CA ASN A 110 13.15 -19.18 -17.98
C ASN A 110 14.13 -18.01 -17.72
N VAL A 111 13.72 -17.07 -16.87
CA VAL A 111 14.55 -15.92 -16.48
C VAL A 111 15.42 -16.30 -15.29
N GLU A 112 16.71 -16.46 -15.54
CA GLU A 112 17.71 -16.66 -14.49
C GLU A 112 17.88 -15.37 -13.67
N GLY A 113 17.31 -15.34 -12.47
CA GLY A 113 17.34 -14.19 -11.57
C GLY A 113 17.13 -14.59 -10.11
N ASP A 114 17.67 -13.79 -9.19
CA ASP A 114 17.46 -13.99 -7.75
C ASP A 114 16.16 -13.29 -7.33
N VAL A 115 15.03 -13.98 -7.45
CA VAL A 115 13.70 -13.45 -7.12
C VAL A 115 13.07 -14.35 -6.08
N LYS A 116 12.46 -13.75 -5.05
CA LYS A 116 11.80 -14.51 -4.00
C LYS A 116 10.55 -13.78 -3.51
N TYR A 117 9.45 -14.53 -3.48
CA TYR A 117 8.24 -14.17 -2.75
C TYR A 117 8.33 -14.68 -1.31
N ILE A 118 8.01 -13.82 -0.35
CA ILE A 118 8.14 -14.08 1.08
C ILE A 118 6.78 -13.87 1.73
N ASP A 119 6.10 -14.97 2.01
CA ASP A 119 4.75 -15.03 2.58
C ASP A 119 4.73 -15.52 4.03
N THR A 120 5.90 -15.75 4.62
CA THR A 120 6.05 -16.24 5.99
C THR A 120 7.05 -15.42 6.78
N LEU A 121 6.79 -15.32 8.09
CA LEU A 121 7.73 -14.72 9.04
C LEU A 121 9.06 -15.50 8.99
N SER A 122 10.13 -14.83 8.57
CA SER A 122 11.41 -15.51 8.33
C SER A 122 12.61 -14.57 8.44
N ILE A 123 13.80 -15.16 8.61
CA ILE A 123 15.08 -14.44 8.51
C ILE A 123 15.90 -15.09 7.40
N GLU A 124 16.23 -14.28 6.39
CA GLU A 124 17.07 -14.66 5.26
C GLU A 124 18.46 -14.03 5.39
N TYR A 125 19.48 -14.72 4.87
CA TYR A 125 20.76 -14.09 4.59
C TYR A 125 20.85 -13.81 3.09
N ILE A 126 21.04 -12.55 2.71
CA ILE A 126 21.16 -12.13 1.31
C ILE A 126 22.63 -11.94 0.98
N ASP A 127 23.17 -12.88 0.20
CA ASP A 127 24.60 -12.99 -0.08
C ASP A 127 25.18 -11.76 -0.79
N CYS A 128 24.47 -11.21 -1.79
CA CYS A 128 24.97 -10.09 -2.61
C CYS A 128 25.22 -8.81 -1.80
N ILE A 129 24.54 -8.64 -0.66
CA ILE A 129 24.70 -7.49 0.23
C ILE A 129 25.36 -7.84 1.57
N ASP A 130 25.63 -9.12 1.85
CA ASP A 130 26.20 -9.64 3.11
C ASP A 130 25.35 -9.20 4.33
N ARG A 131 24.03 -9.46 4.30
CA ARG A 131 23.07 -9.02 5.33
C ARG A 131 22.05 -10.08 5.72
N HIS A 132 21.76 -10.16 7.02
CA HIS A 132 20.59 -10.83 7.54
C HIS A 132 19.39 -9.87 7.48
N VAL A 133 18.30 -10.35 6.88
CA VAL A 133 17.05 -9.59 6.73
C VAL A 133 15.91 -10.35 7.40
N LEU A 134 15.26 -9.72 8.37
CA LEU A 134 13.99 -10.17 8.95
C LEU A 134 12.85 -9.73 8.04
N TRP A 135 11.93 -10.66 7.76
CA TRP A 135 10.74 -10.43 6.97
C TRP A 135 9.51 -10.71 7.82
N VAL A 136 8.64 -9.71 7.98
CA VAL A 136 7.37 -9.81 8.71
C VAL A 136 6.24 -9.45 7.75
N PRO A 137 5.54 -10.45 7.17
CA PRO A 137 4.33 -10.21 6.39
C PRO A 137 3.25 -9.53 7.21
N ASP A 138 2.31 -8.88 6.53
CA ASP A 138 1.18 -8.26 7.21
C ASP A 138 0.24 -9.28 7.83
N ASP A 139 -0.50 -8.87 8.87
CA ASP A 139 -1.48 -9.69 9.58
C ASP A 139 -0.97 -11.10 9.96
N TRP A 140 0.35 -11.27 10.14
CA TRP A 140 0.96 -12.58 10.40
C TRP A 140 0.36 -13.28 11.62
N ARG A 141 0.08 -12.49 12.65
CA ARG A 141 -0.76 -12.85 13.79
C ARG A 141 -1.71 -11.69 14.09
N PRO A 142 -2.92 -11.98 14.61
CA PRO A 142 -3.84 -10.94 15.05
C PRO A 142 -3.27 -10.01 16.14
N ASP A 143 -2.36 -10.53 16.96
CA ASP A 143 -1.69 -9.79 18.02
C ASP A 143 -0.19 -9.60 17.67
N PRO A 144 0.29 -8.34 17.50
CA PRO A 144 1.69 -8.03 17.26
C PRO A 144 2.64 -8.51 18.37
N ASP A 145 2.18 -8.66 19.61
CA ASP A 145 2.99 -9.21 20.70
C ASP A 145 3.29 -10.70 20.46
N VAL A 146 2.37 -11.46 19.85
CA VAL A 146 2.61 -12.86 19.43
C VAL A 146 3.59 -12.92 18.27
N THR A 147 3.42 -12.06 17.24
CA THR A 147 4.39 -11.93 16.15
C THR A 147 5.79 -11.63 16.69
N TRP A 148 5.90 -10.74 17.68
CA TRP A 148 7.17 -10.43 18.32
C TRP A 148 7.79 -11.63 19.03
N MET A 149 7.00 -12.45 19.73
CA MET A 149 7.51 -13.68 20.36
C MET A 149 8.15 -14.60 19.32
N GLU A 150 7.50 -14.79 18.17
CA GLU A 150 8.02 -15.60 17.07
C GLU A 150 9.29 -14.99 16.45
N VAL A 151 9.36 -13.67 16.30
CA VAL A 151 10.60 -12.97 15.87
C VAL A 151 11.75 -13.29 16.82
N THR A 152 11.54 -13.18 18.14
CA THR A 152 12.61 -13.48 19.11
C THR A 152 13.01 -14.95 19.09
N GLN A 153 12.07 -15.85 18.80
CA GLN A 153 12.35 -17.27 18.65
C GLN A 153 13.22 -17.52 17.40
N LEU A 154 12.88 -16.93 16.26
CA LEU A 154 13.66 -17.05 15.02
C LEU A 154 15.09 -16.54 15.17
N LEU A 155 15.27 -15.42 15.87
CA LEU A 155 16.60 -14.90 16.22
C LEU A 155 17.40 -15.94 17.02
N ARG A 156 16.82 -16.50 18.09
CA ARG A 156 17.45 -17.54 18.92
C ARG A 156 17.80 -18.80 18.12
N GLU A 157 16.87 -19.29 17.31
CA GLU A 157 17.06 -20.50 16.49
C GLU A 157 18.19 -20.34 15.47
N LYS A 158 18.39 -19.12 14.95
CA LYS A 158 19.50 -18.79 14.04
C LYS A 158 20.78 -18.37 14.76
N GLY A 159 20.79 -18.34 16.09
CA GLY A 159 21.94 -17.88 16.87
C GLY A 159 22.30 -16.41 16.62
N LEU A 160 21.29 -15.57 16.34
CA LEU A 160 21.45 -14.15 16.05
C LEU A 160 20.90 -13.30 17.19
N ASP A 161 21.69 -12.33 17.66
CA ASP A 161 21.18 -11.30 18.59
C ASP A 161 20.43 -10.19 17.84
N LYS A 162 20.85 -9.93 16.59
CA LYS A 162 20.34 -8.86 15.73
C LYS A 162 20.38 -9.31 14.27
N VAL A 163 19.43 -8.82 13.49
CA VAL A 163 19.50 -8.78 12.03
C VAL A 163 20.11 -7.46 11.60
N ASP A 164 20.44 -7.34 10.32
CA ASP A 164 20.89 -6.07 9.79
C ASP A 164 19.70 -5.21 9.36
N ILE A 165 18.73 -5.80 8.65
CA ILE A 165 17.53 -5.11 8.17
C ILE A 165 16.29 -5.83 8.69
N SER A 166 15.27 -5.09 9.11
CA SER A 166 13.92 -5.62 9.30
C SER A 166 12.98 -5.01 8.27
N VAL A 167 12.21 -5.84 7.58
CA VAL A 167 11.14 -5.42 6.67
C VAL A 167 9.82 -5.90 7.24
N VAL A 168 8.93 -4.95 7.53
CA VAL A 168 7.65 -5.18 8.19
C VAL A 168 6.57 -4.53 7.36
N HIS A 169 5.62 -5.31 6.85
CA HIS A 169 4.39 -4.73 6.33
C HIS A 169 3.37 -4.70 7.48
N GLY A 170 2.97 -3.51 7.88
CA GLY A 170 2.10 -3.28 9.03
C GLY A 170 2.32 -1.90 9.63
N SER A 171 1.39 -1.47 10.49
CA SER A 171 1.45 -0.15 11.13
C SER A 171 2.30 -0.15 12.41
N PHE A 172 2.90 1.01 12.73
CA PHE A 172 3.58 1.25 14.00
C PHE A 172 2.86 2.30 14.85
N GLU A 173 3.05 2.22 16.17
CA GLU A 173 2.32 3.01 17.18
C GLU A 173 2.37 4.53 16.94
N HIS A 174 3.50 5.05 16.46
CA HIS A 174 3.70 6.48 16.21
C HIS A 174 3.04 6.98 14.91
N GLN A 175 2.64 6.08 14.01
CA GLN A 175 2.02 6.41 12.73
C GLN A 175 0.50 6.51 12.84
N LEU A 176 -0.07 5.98 13.91
CA LEU A 176 -1.51 5.95 14.14
C LEU A 176 -1.91 7.01 15.18
N PRO A 177 -3.08 7.64 15.03
CA PRO A 177 -3.62 8.48 16.08
C PRO A 177 -4.03 7.63 17.29
N GLU A 178 -3.97 8.20 18.50
CA GLU A 178 -4.32 7.50 19.76
C GLU A 178 -5.73 6.88 19.76
N VAL A 179 -6.64 7.42 18.95
CA VAL A 179 -8.03 6.96 18.83
C VAL A 179 -8.23 5.82 17.83
N ALA A 180 -7.18 5.39 17.13
CA ALA A 180 -7.28 4.29 16.17
C ALA A 180 -7.51 2.96 16.91
N ASN A 181 -8.58 2.25 16.54
CA ASN A 181 -8.84 0.90 17.01
C ASN A 181 -8.01 -0.11 16.19
N ALA A 182 -6.70 -0.05 16.33
CA ALA A 182 -5.73 -0.89 15.65
C ALA A 182 -4.73 -1.46 16.65
N HIS A 183 -4.09 -2.57 16.30
CA HIS A 183 -3.02 -3.19 17.08
C HIS A 183 -1.69 -2.96 16.36
N PRO A 184 -1.06 -1.79 16.49
CA PRO A 184 0.19 -1.51 15.80
C PRO A 184 1.36 -2.27 16.42
N HIS A 185 2.39 -2.51 15.61
CA HIS A 185 3.69 -2.94 16.08
C HIS A 185 4.36 -1.87 16.94
N LYS A 186 5.13 -2.31 17.95
CA LYS A 186 6.00 -1.42 18.75
C LYS A 186 7.29 -1.18 18.00
N LEU A 187 7.53 0.04 17.53
CA LEU A 187 8.66 0.33 16.63
C LEU A 187 10.00 0.00 17.29
N ARG A 188 10.12 0.33 18.59
CA ARG A 188 11.38 0.17 19.33
C ARG A 188 11.92 -1.26 19.29
N ARG A 189 11.05 -2.27 19.30
CA ARG A 189 11.43 -3.69 19.21
C ARG A 189 12.27 -3.99 17.97
N TYR A 190 11.83 -3.46 16.83
CA TYR A 190 12.50 -3.67 15.54
C TYR A 190 13.75 -2.81 15.40
N LEU A 191 13.72 -1.57 15.89
CA LEU A 191 14.90 -0.69 15.92
C LEU A 191 16.04 -1.32 16.74
N ASP A 192 15.73 -1.92 17.89
CA ASP A 192 16.74 -2.50 18.78
C ASP A 192 17.45 -3.72 18.18
N ILE A 193 16.76 -4.50 17.34
CA ILE A 193 17.32 -5.72 16.72
C ILE A 193 17.83 -5.51 15.28
N SER A 194 17.69 -4.31 14.72
CA SER A 194 18.15 -4.00 13.35
C SER A 194 19.39 -3.11 13.41
N ARG A 195 20.46 -3.51 12.73
CA ARG A 195 21.71 -2.74 12.68
C ARG A 195 21.67 -1.58 11.69
N ASP A 196 21.04 -1.79 10.55
CA ASP A 196 21.03 -0.88 9.42
C ASP A 196 19.72 -0.09 9.34
N TYR A 197 18.61 -0.76 9.02
CA TYR A 197 17.30 -0.10 8.84
C TYR A 197 16.12 -1.00 9.26
N VAL A 198 15.03 -0.36 9.67
CA VAL A 198 13.69 -0.95 9.70
C VAL A 198 12.89 -0.33 8.55
N ILE A 199 12.34 -1.15 7.66
CA ILE A 199 11.57 -0.75 6.49
C ILE A 199 10.11 -1.12 6.74
N GLY A 200 9.23 -0.12 6.74
CA GLY A 200 7.79 -0.25 6.92
C GLY A 200 7.01 -0.07 5.62
N GLY A 201 6.10 -1.01 5.35
CA GLY A 201 4.98 -0.84 4.40
C GLY A 201 3.67 -0.41 5.10
N HIS A 202 2.54 -0.56 4.43
CA HIS A 202 1.16 -0.36 4.91
C HIS A 202 0.72 1.10 5.07
N ILE A 203 1.56 1.95 5.66
CA ILE A 203 1.25 3.37 5.81
C ILE A 203 1.64 4.11 4.53
N HIS A 204 0.65 4.72 3.87
CA HIS A 204 0.83 5.34 2.56
C HIS A 204 1.53 6.71 2.57
N ILE A 205 1.80 7.28 3.74
CA ILE A 205 2.51 8.55 3.88
C ILE A 205 3.99 8.25 4.14
N PRO A 206 4.92 8.62 3.22
CA PRO A 206 6.33 8.35 3.41
C PRO A 206 6.88 9.14 4.59
N GLY A 207 7.86 8.57 5.28
CA GLY A 207 8.50 9.21 6.43
C GLY A 207 9.71 8.45 6.92
N SER A 208 10.47 9.06 7.83
CA SER A 208 11.57 8.40 8.51
C SER A 208 11.68 8.88 9.95
N LEU A 209 12.14 8.01 10.83
CA LEU A 209 12.36 8.27 12.25
C LEU A 209 13.52 7.38 12.73
N GLU A 210 14.60 7.96 13.24
CA GLU A 210 15.83 7.20 13.51
C GLU A 210 16.28 6.42 12.25
N HIS A 211 16.54 5.12 12.35
CA HIS A 211 16.77 4.22 11.22
C HIS A 211 15.52 3.46 10.78
N PHE A 212 14.33 3.94 11.12
CA PHE A 212 13.07 3.49 10.51
C PHE A 212 12.73 4.33 9.28
N ILE A 213 12.28 3.63 8.25
CA ILE A 213 11.83 4.19 6.97
C ILE A 213 10.44 3.65 6.69
N CYS A 214 9.47 4.55 6.58
CA CYS A 214 8.16 4.24 6.03
C CYS A 214 8.18 4.57 4.54
N ASN A 215 7.92 3.56 3.71
CA ASN A 215 7.96 3.72 2.26
C ASN A 215 6.92 4.72 1.75
N GLY A 216 5.73 4.73 2.35
CA GLY A 216 4.57 5.33 1.70
C GLY A 216 4.12 4.50 0.50
N SER A 217 3.01 4.91 -0.12
CA SER A 217 2.61 4.37 -1.41
C SER A 217 3.43 5.00 -2.54
N PHE A 218 3.63 4.22 -3.59
CA PHE A 218 4.43 4.64 -4.75
C PHE A 218 3.74 5.74 -5.58
N ASP A 219 2.41 5.70 -5.62
CA ASP A 219 1.57 6.67 -6.29
C ASP A 219 0.48 7.20 -5.34
N ARG A 220 -0.24 8.26 -5.71
CA ARG A 220 -1.40 8.70 -4.93
C ARG A 220 -2.58 7.83 -5.28
N LEU A 221 -3.26 7.29 -4.27
CA LEU A 221 -4.41 6.41 -4.45
C LEU A 221 -5.72 7.13 -4.13
N THR A 222 -5.66 8.05 -3.18
CA THR A 222 -6.83 8.73 -2.61
C THR A 222 -6.54 10.18 -2.22
N HIS A 223 -7.58 10.93 -1.89
CA HIS A 223 -7.43 12.26 -1.31
C HIS A 223 -7.13 12.19 0.19
N GLY A 224 -6.26 13.06 0.70
CA GLY A 224 -5.63 12.92 2.02
C GLY A 224 -4.19 12.40 1.92
N GLU A 225 -3.78 11.95 0.73
CA GLU A 225 -2.42 11.51 0.42
C GLU A 225 -1.73 12.45 -0.58
N GLU A 226 -2.00 13.75 -0.52
CA GLU A 226 -1.53 14.71 -1.53
C GLU A 226 0.00 14.95 -1.49
N GLY A 227 0.69 14.54 -0.41
CA GLY A 227 2.14 14.68 -0.24
C GLY A 227 2.99 13.96 -1.30
N PRO A 228 4.33 14.13 -1.26
CA PRO A 228 5.25 13.43 -2.15
C PRO A 228 5.06 11.90 -2.12
N LYS A 229 5.24 11.24 -3.26
CA LYS A 229 5.11 9.79 -3.44
C LYS A 229 6.35 9.26 -4.14
N GLY A 230 6.66 7.97 -4.04
CA GLY A 230 7.85 7.39 -4.66
C GLY A 230 8.42 6.22 -3.90
N HIS A 231 9.74 6.17 -3.79
CA HIS A 231 10.45 5.02 -3.20
C HIS A 231 11.75 5.47 -2.52
N TRP A 232 12.31 4.61 -1.67
CA TRP A 232 13.57 4.89 -0.99
C TRP A 232 14.77 4.23 -1.68
N ARG A 233 15.90 4.92 -1.66
CA ARG A 233 17.22 4.42 -2.04
C ARG A 233 18.10 4.37 -0.80
N LEU A 234 18.59 3.18 -0.49
CA LEU A 234 19.45 2.95 0.67
C LEU A 234 20.84 2.56 0.17
N LYS A 235 21.85 3.22 0.72
CA LYS A 235 23.25 2.85 0.53
C LYS A 235 23.75 2.30 1.84
N LEU A 236 24.00 1.00 1.87
CA LEU A 236 24.52 0.30 3.03
C LEU A 236 26.05 0.35 2.97
N ASN A 237 26.72 0.89 3.97
CA ASN A 237 28.19 0.93 4.01
C ASN A 237 28.71 0.76 5.43
N ARG A 238 29.51 -0.29 5.64
CA ARG A 238 30.04 -0.63 6.98
C ARG A 238 31.11 0.31 7.50
N LYS A 239 31.76 1.10 6.64
CA LYS A 239 32.85 2.03 7.01
C LYS A 239 32.36 3.46 7.17
N SER A 240 31.59 3.96 6.20
CA SER A 240 31.14 5.36 6.19
C SER A 240 29.77 5.57 6.86
N GLY A 241 29.08 4.49 7.23
CA GLY A 241 27.69 4.55 7.67
C GLY A 241 26.71 4.47 6.50
N ASN A 242 25.45 4.22 6.84
CA ASN A 242 24.38 4.06 5.86
C ASN A 242 23.77 5.42 5.47
N GLU A 243 23.29 5.51 4.25
CA GLU A 243 22.57 6.69 3.73
C GLU A 243 21.20 6.25 3.18
N ALA A 244 20.19 7.09 3.38
CA ALA A 244 18.84 6.88 2.86
C ALA A 244 18.34 8.16 2.16
N GLU A 245 17.78 8.00 0.96
CA GLU A 245 17.24 9.09 0.15
C GLU A 245 15.85 8.69 -0.37
N PHE A 246 14.86 9.57 -0.17
CA PHE A 246 13.54 9.42 -0.78
C PHE A 246 13.56 9.98 -2.20
N ILE A 247 13.20 9.15 -3.18
CA ILE A 247 13.12 9.52 -4.59
C ILE A 247 11.67 9.76 -4.95
N GLU A 248 11.32 11.03 -5.16
CA GLU A 248 9.97 11.42 -5.52
C GLU A 248 9.61 10.95 -6.95
N ASN A 249 8.53 10.17 -7.05
CA ASN A 249 7.78 9.94 -8.27
C ASN A 249 6.99 11.22 -8.64
N LYS A 250 7.62 12.11 -9.41
CA LYS A 250 7.01 13.36 -9.85
C LYS A 250 5.82 13.16 -10.80
N ASN A 251 5.74 11.99 -11.42
CA ASN A 251 4.66 11.60 -12.34
C ASN A 251 3.46 10.97 -11.62
N ALA A 252 3.54 10.80 -10.31
CA ALA A 252 2.42 10.31 -9.51
C ALA A 252 1.15 11.13 -9.78
N LYS A 253 0.04 10.42 -9.99
CA LYS A 253 -1.29 10.96 -10.24
C LYS A 253 -1.57 12.07 -9.23
N LYS A 254 -2.13 13.19 -9.70
CA LYS A 254 -2.45 14.30 -8.81
C LYS A 254 -3.83 14.09 -8.20
N TYR A 255 -3.84 14.13 -6.88
CA TYR A 255 -5.02 14.33 -6.05
C TYR A 255 -4.77 15.67 -5.39
N ILE A 256 -5.70 16.62 -5.55
CA ILE A 256 -5.63 17.91 -4.87
C ILE A 256 -6.93 18.17 -4.13
N THR A 257 -6.81 18.80 -2.96
CA THR A 257 -7.94 19.36 -2.24
C THR A 257 -7.85 20.88 -2.32
N VAL A 258 -8.81 21.51 -2.99
CA VAL A 258 -8.91 22.97 -3.08
C VAL A 258 -9.83 23.45 -1.96
N ASP A 259 -9.25 24.20 -1.02
CA ASP A 259 -9.99 24.74 0.11
C ASP A 259 -10.73 26.02 -0.29
N CYS A 260 -12.05 25.92 -0.38
CA CYS A 260 -12.96 27.00 -0.73
C CYS A 260 -13.84 27.42 0.46
N ALA A 261 -13.56 26.93 1.66
CA ALA A 261 -14.41 27.16 2.83
C ALA A 261 -14.54 28.65 3.15
N GLY A 262 -15.78 29.15 3.12
CA GLY A 262 -16.12 30.54 3.44
C GLY A 262 -15.73 31.56 2.37
N LEU A 263 -15.20 31.12 1.22
CA LEU A 263 -14.89 32.03 0.12
C LEU A 263 -16.16 32.49 -0.61
N PRO A 264 -16.23 33.77 -1.04
CA PRO A 264 -17.21 34.20 -2.02
C PRO A 264 -17.12 33.33 -3.28
N LEU A 265 -18.27 33.14 -3.95
CA LEU A 265 -18.37 32.21 -5.07
C LEU A 265 -17.37 32.52 -6.20
N GLU A 266 -17.19 33.80 -6.53
CA GLU A 266 -16.27 34.23 -7.58
C GLU A 266 -14.81 33.91 -7.24
N ASP A 267 -14.41 34.14 -5.99
CA ASP A 267 -13.07 33.84 -5.50
C ASP A 267 -12.79 32.33 -5.47
N ALA A 268 -13.76 31.53 -5.02
CA ALA A 268 -13.69 30.07 -5.05
C ALA A 268 -13.51 29.55 -6.49
N MET A 269 -14.27 30.09 -7.45
CA MET A 269 -14.15 29.71 -8.87
C MET A 269 -12.79 30.10 -9.45
N ASN A 270 -12.28 31.28 -9.13
CA ASN A 270 -10.96 31.74 -9.56
C ASN A 270 -9.83 30.88 -8.97
N LEU A 271 -9.94 30.52 -7.68
CA LEU A 271 -9.00 29.63 -7.01
C LEU A 271 -8.98 28.25 -7.68
N ILE A 272 -10.14 27.63 -7.88
CA ILE A 272 -10.26 26.33 -8.55
C ILE A 272 -9.64 26.40 -9.94
N LYS A 273 -9.98 27.43 -10.74
CA LYS A 273 -9.42 27.62 -12.08
C LYS A 273 -7.89 27.73 -12.07
N SER A 274 -7.33 28.47 -11.12
CA SER A 274 -5.88 28.59 -10.94
C SER A 274 -5.25 27.24 -10.62
N GLU A 275 -5.80 26.50 -9.66
CA GLU A 275 -5.23 25.22 -9.23
C GLU A 275 -5.31 24.14 -10.30
N VAL A 276 -6.47 23.96 -10.95
CA VAL A 276 -6.60 22.93 -12.00
C VAL A 276 -5.72 23.19 -13.21
N SER A 277 -5.40 24.45 -13.52
CA SER A 277 -4.52 24.80 -14.65
C SER A 277 -3.07 24.35 -14.47
N ARG A 278 -2.66 23.99 -13.24
CA ARG A 278 -1.28 23.60 -12.88
C ARG A 278 -1.08 22.08 -12.82
N ILE A 279 -2.14 21.30 -12.99
CA ILE A 279 -2.11 19.85 -12.84
C ILE A 279 -2.60 19.14 -14.11
N PRO A 280 -2.18 17.88 -14.35
CA PRO A 280 -2.63 17.10 -15.49
C PRO A 280 -4.16 17.01 -15.55
N THR A 281 -4.71 17.00 -16.76
CA THR A 281 -6.16 17.06 -16.98
C THR A 281 -6.93 15.84 -16.51
N THR A 282 -6.26 14.70 -16.25
CA THR A 282 -6.87 13.46 -15.76
C THR A 282 -6.90 13.36 -14.22
N SER A 283 -6.49 14.41 -13.51
CA SER A 283 -6.30 14.40 -12.06
C SER A 283 -7.60 14.41 -11.24
N PHE A 284 -7.49 14.06 -9.96
CA PHE A 284 -8.58 14.12 -9.00
C PHE A 284 -8.57 15.44 -8.24
N VAL A 285 -9.73 16.12 -8.22
CA VAL A 285 -9.92 17.43 -7.58
C VAL A 285 -11.05 17.33 -6.57
N ARG A 286 -10.75 17.58 -5.30
CA ARG A 286 -11.71 17.64 -4.21
C ARG A 286 -11.94 19.09 -3.82
N VAL A 287 -13.18 19.57 -3.91
CA VAL A 287 -13.55 20.89 -3.40
C VAL A 287 -13.94 20.75 -1.94
N ARG A 288 -13.18 21.37 -1.03
CA ARG A 288 -13.52 21.46 0.39
C ARG A 288 -14.26 22.79 0.63
N ALA A 289 -15.40 22.75 1.30
CA ALA A 289 -16.14 23.97 1.64
C ALA A 289 -17.01 23.76 2.89
N ASN A 290 -17.49 24.85 3.50
CA ASN A 290 -18.44 24.76 4.61
C ASN A 290 -19.81 24.33 4.09
N GLU A 291 -20.60 23.72 4.97
CA GLU A 291 -22.01 23.51 4.69
C GLU A 291 -22.73 24.85 4.38
N GLY A 292 -23.44 24.89 3.25
CA GLY A 292 -24.15 26.09 2.76
C GLY A 292 -23.36 26.96 1.79
N ASP A 293 -22.05 26.73 1.62
CA ASP A 293 -21.25 27.49 0.66
C ASP A 293 -21.73 27.23 -0.79
N ALA A 294 -21.94 28.31 -1.54
CA ALA A 294 -22.53 28.25 -2.89
C ALA A 294 -21.71 27.43 -3.88
N ILE A 295 -20.39 27.29 -3.67
CA ILE A 295 -19.53 26.50 -4.56
C ILE A 295 -19.94 25.03 -4.62
N LEU A 296 -20.52 24.48 -3.54
CA LEU A 296 -20.96 23.08 -3.49
C LEU A 296 -22.11 22.78 -4.46
N SER A 297 -22.95 23.78 -4.78
CA SER A 297 -24.04 23.60 -5.76
C SER A 297 -23.56 23.68 -7.22
N LEU A 298 -22.33 24.14 -7.46
CA LEU A 298 -21.75 24.29 -8.80
C LEU A 298 -20.83 23.14 -9.22
N ILE A 299 -20.77 22.04 -8.46
CA ILE A 299 -19.89 20.91 -8.81
C ILE A 299 -20.22 20.32 -10.19
N ASP A 300 -21.50 20.28 -10.58
CA ASP A 300 -21.90 19.79 -11.90
C ASP A 300 -21.50 20.75 -13.02
N THR A 301 -21.45 22.05 -12.73
CA THR A 301 -20.90 23.05 -13.65
C THR A 301 -19.39 22.85 -13.83
N LEU A 302 -18.66 22.57 -12.74
CA LEU A 302 -17.23 22.25 -12.81
C LEU A 302 -16.98 20.98 -13.64
N ARG A 303 -17.78 19.93 -13.46
CA ARG A 303 -17.72 18.71 -14.28
C ARG A 303 -17.98 18.99 -15.77
N LYS A 304 -18.92 19.87 -16.10
CA LYS A 304 -19.21 20.24 -17.50
C LYS A 304 -18.09 21.07 -18.13
N ASN A 305 -17.53 22.00 -17.38
CA ASN A 305 -16.49 22.91 -17.88
C ASN A 305 -15.11 22.24 -17.93
N TYR A 306 -14.87 21.26 -17.06
CA TYR A 306 -13.61 20.56 -16.91
C TYR A 306 -13.83 19.03 -16.85
N PRO A 307 -14.35 18.43 -17.93
CA PRO A 307 -14.84 17.05 -17.93
C PRO A 307 -13.75 15.98 -17.83
N THR A 308 -12.49 16.35 -18.03
CA THR A 308 -11.35 15.43 -17.96
C THR A 308 -10.91 15.14 -16.53
N TYR A 309 -11.20 16.04 -15.59
CA TYR A 309 -10.84 15.88 -14.17
C TYR A 309 -11.91 15.08 -13.45
N THR A 310 -11.51 14.33 -12.42
CA THR A 310 -12.44 13.64 -11.53
C THR A 310 -12.76 14.52 -10.33
N TRP A 311 -14.03 14.88 -10.16
CA TRP A 311 -14.47 15.85 -9.15
C TRP A 311 -15.16 15.20 -7.95
N SER A 312 -14.71 15.55 -6.75
CA SER A 312 -15.36 15.20 -5.49
C SER A 312 -15.56 16.44 -4.59
N THR A 313 -16.34 16.30 -3.52
CA THR A 313 -16.55 17.37 -2.55
C THR A 313 -16.31 16.87 -1.13
N LYS A 314 -15.85 17.76 -0.25
CA LYS A 314 -15.77 17.54 1.19
C LYS A 314 -16.46 18.70 1.90
N LYS A 315 -17.49 18.38 2.67
CA LYS A 315 -18.22 19.37 3.47
C LYS A 315 -17.68 19.34 4.88
N ASP A 316 -17.29 20.50 5.39
CA ASP A 316 -17.00 20.66 6.80
C ASP A 316 -18.27 21.09 7.51
N GLU A 317 -18.62 20.36 8.58
CA GLU A 317 -19.55 20.89 9.56
C GLU A 317 -18.92 22.13 10.20
N ARG A 318 -19.70 23.20 10.42
CA ARG A 318 -19.25 24.34 11.25
C ARG A 318 -19.07 23.84 12.69
N LYS A 319 -17.90 23.31 12.99
CA LYS A 319 -17.42 23.00 14.34
C LYS A 319 -16.02 23.58 14.49
N ASP A 320 -15.85 24.34 15.58
CA ASP A 320 -14.57 24.90 16.00
C ASP A 320 -13.47 23.82 16.02
N THR A 321 -12.37 24.18 15.38
CA THR A 321 -10.97 23.74 15.51
C THR A 321 -10.65 22.27 15.87
N GLN A 322 -9.76 21.69 15.03
CA GLN A 322 -8.99 20.45 15.18
C GLN A 322 -9.71 19.11 14.97
N ARG A 323 -9.59 18.59 13.74
CA ARG A 323 -9.23 17.18 13.49
C ARG A 323 -8.65 17.02 12.08
N ILE A 324 -7.33 16.88 12.02
CA ILE A 324 -6.58 16.53 10.82
C ILE A 324 -6.51 14.99 10.70
N LEU A 325 -6.59 14.52 9.46
CA LEU A 325 -6.32 13.17 8.93
C LEU A 325 -7.21 12.03 9.45
N LEU A 326 -8.31 11.79 8.73
CA LEU A 326 -9.07 10.53 8.75
C LEU A 326 -9.88 10.46 7.45
N THR A 327 -9.28 9.93 6.39
CA THR A 327 -10.04 9.54 5.19
C THR A 327 -9.34 8.37 4.50
N ASP A 328 -9.30 7.22 5.20
CA ASP A 328 -9.51 5.89 4.61
C ASP A 328 -9.41 4.79 5.68
N MET A 329 -10.39 4.78 6.59
CA MET A 329 -10.69 3.59 7.41
C MET A 329 -12.16 3.19 7.23
N ARG A 330 -12.58 3.02 5.97
CA ARG A 330 -13.71 2.17 5.61
C ARG A 330 -13.11 1.03 4.81
N SER A 331 -12.73 -0.10 5.40
CA SER A 331 -13.51 -0.96 6.27
C SER A 331 -12.63 -1.55 7.36
N THR A 332 -12.94 -1.27 8.63
CA THR A 332 -12.59 -2.22 9.68
C THR A 332 -13.25 -3.56 9.33
N PHE A 333 -12.45 -4.52 8.87
CA PHE A 333 -12.86 -5.92 8.95
C PHE A 333 -12.96 -6.24 10.45
N GLN A 334 -14.16 -6.10 11.01
CA GLN A 334 -14.45 -6.77 12.26
C GLN A 334 -14.49 -8.26 11.91
N ALA A 335 -13.47 -8.99 12.34
CA ALA A 335 -13.46 -10.44 12.25
C ALA A 335 -14.65 -10.95 13.07
N VAL A 336 -15.77 -11.19 12.40
CA VAL A 336 -16.88 -11.91 13.01
C VAL A 336 -16.46 -13.38 13.00
N GLN A 337 -16.17 -13.92 14.17
CA GLN A 337 -15.86 -15.33 14.32
C GLN A 337 -17.10 -16.13 13.90
N LEU A 338 -17.04 -16.83 12.78
CA LEU A 338 -18.17 -17.64 12.31
C LEU A 338 -18.40 -18.80 13.28
N SER A 339 -19.64 -18.94 13.73
CA SER A 339 -20.09 -20.04 14.60
C SER A 339 -21.45 -20.55 14.11
N PRO A 340 -21.83 -21.78 14.47
CA PRO A 340 -23.17 -22.31 14.16
C PRO A 340 -24.30 -21.39 14.62
N GLU A 341 -24.08 -20.64 15.69
CA GLU A 341 -25.07 -19.75 16.30
C GLU A 341 -25.22 -18.41 15.57
N ASN A 342 -24.22 -17.95 14.81
CA ASN A 342 -24.26 -16.64 14.13
C ASN A 342 -24.27 -16.70 12.60
N ILE A 343 -23.92 -17.85 12.00
CA ILE A 343 -23.78 -17.99 10.56
C ILE A 343 -25.08 -17.71 9.80
N VAL A 344 -26.23 -18.13 10.35
CA VAL A 344 -27.55 -17.90 9.74
C VAL A 344 -27.86 -16.41 9.68
N GLU A 345 -27.68 -15.69 10.78
CA GLU A 345 -27.99 -14.26 10.85
C GLU A 345 -27.06 -13.43 9.94
N LEU A 346 -25.77 -13.76 9.92
CA LEU A 346 -24.79 -13.09 9.06
C LEU A 346 -25.10 -13.28 7.56
N LEU A 347 -25.46 -14.50 7.16
CA LEU A 347 -25.83 -14.79 5.77
C LEU A 347 -27.17 -14.14 5.39
N MET A 348 -28.16 -14.16 6.28
CA MET A 348 -29.45 -13.51 6.03
C MET A 348 -29.33 -11.99 5.93
N THR A 349 -28.50 -11.38 6.77
CA THR A 349 -28.18 -9.94 6.69
C THR A 349 -27.57 -9.62 5.32
N ARG A 350 -26.55 -10.38 4.91
CA ARG A 350 -25.88 -10.18 3.62
C ARG A 350 -26.80 -10.40 2.41
N LEU A 351 -27.69 -11.40 2.47
CA LEU A 351 -28.70 -11.65 1.43
C LEU A 351 -29.66 -10.47 1.30
N SER A 352 -30.12 -9.92 2.44
CA SER A 352 -31.05 -8.78 2.46
C SER A 352 -30.45 -7.48 1.93
N GLU A 353 -29.15 -7.27 2.18
CA GLU A 353 -28.44 -6.06 1.77
C GLU A 353 -28.01 -6.10 0.30
N LYS A 354 -27.64 -7.28 -0.22
CA LYS A 354 -26.94 -7.40 -1.51
C LYS A 354 -27.74 -8.08 -2.62
N HIS A 355 -28.78 -8.84 -2.30
CA HIS A 355 -29.41 -9.73 -3.27
C HIS A 355 -30.93 -9.59 -3.39
N THR A 356 -31.67 -9.55 -2.27
CA THR A 356 -33.13 -9.41 -2.33
C THR A 356 -33.72 -8.87 -1.03
N GLN A 357 -34.77 -8.05 -1.13
CA GLN A 357 -35.55 -7.57 0.02
C GLN A 357 -36.94 -8.22 0.11
N ASP A 358 -37.24 -9.19 -0.77
CA ASP A 358 -38.52 -9.91 -0.77
C ASP A 358 -38.65 -10.82 0.46
N PRO A 359 -39.64 -10.59 1.36
CA PRO A 359 -39.81 -11.37 2.57
C PRO A 359 -40.04 -12.87 2.33
N ALA A 360 -40.71 -13.26 1.24
CA ALA A 360 -41.00 -14.67 0.95
C ALA A 360 -39.74 -15.44 0.55
N MET A 361 -38.89 -14.80 -0.26
CA MET A 361 -37.60 -15.36 -0.67
C MET A 361 -36.60 -15.42 0.49
N LEU A 362 -36.56 -14.38 1.34
CA LEU A 362 -35.70 -14.38 2.52
C LEU A 362 -36.10 -15.48 3.51
N GLN A 363 -37.41 -15.72 3.70
CA GLN A 363 -37.87 -16.80 4.56
C GLN A 363 -37.47 -18.18 4.00
N LEU A 364 -37.67 -18.40 2.69
CA LEU A 364 -37.28 -19.65 2.05
C LEU A 364 -35.77 -19.92 2.18
N CYS A 365 -34.93 -18.90 1.95
CA CYS A 365 -33.48 -19.02 2.12
C CYS A 365 -33.10 -19.35 3.57
N ARG A 366 -33.75 -18.72 4.55
CA ARG A 366 -33.52 -18.98 5.97
C ARG A 366 -33.85 -20.43 6.34
N ASP A 367 -34.99 -20.94 5.88
CA ASP A 367 -35.44 -22.31 6.19
C ASP A 367 -34.49 -23.36 5.61
N HIS A 368 -34.01 -23.16 4.38
CA HIS A 368 -32.99 -24.02 3.77
C HIS A 368 -31.65 -23.98 4.51
N LEU A 369 -31.22 -22.80 4.96
CA LEU A 369 -29.98 -22.63 5.71
C LEU A 369 -30.02 -23.36 7.06
N ILE A 370 -31.15 -23.31 7.76
CA ILE A 370 -31.33 -24.05 9.02
C ILE A 370 -31.31 -25.56 8.75
N GLN A 371 -32.00 -26.02 7.71
CA GLN A 371 -32.07 -27.45 7.37
C GLN A 371 -30.70 -28.05 7.03
N GLU A 372 -29.81 -27.31 6.37
CA GLU A 372 -28.45 -27.79 6.06
C GLU A 372 -27.51 -27.76 7.28
N LEU A 373 -27.78 -26.92 8.28
CA LEU A 373 -26.98 -26.89 9.53
C LEU A 373 -27.36 -28.01 10.51
N GLU A 374 -28.55 -28.60 10.34
CA GLU A 374 -29.03 -29.73 11.13
C GLU A 374 -28.60 -31.10 10.55
N ARG A 375 -27.93 -31.11 9.39
CA ARG A 375 -27.32 -32.30 8.75
C ARG A 375 -25.85 -32.41 9.10
#